data_AF-A0A2V7TAI7-F1
#
_entry.id   AF-A0A2V7TAI7-F1
#
_cell.length_a   1.000
_cell.length_b   1.000
_cell.length_c   1.000
_cell.angle_alpha   90.00
_cell.angle_beta   90.00
_cell.angle_gamma   90.00
#
_symmetry.space_group_name_H-M   'P 1'
#
loop_
_entity.id
_entity.type
_entity.pdbx_description
1 polymer ?
#
loop_
_entity_poly.entity_id
_entity_poly.type
_entity_poly.pdbx_seq_one_letter_code
_entity_poly.pdbx_strand_id
1 'polypeptide(L)'
;MLGSVVGVRRLAFPPNSAFRDGDANQVPIPSQEVDVQLLRLAIAIVVPLAMLACDRPAPVALQSLSLSAQFGVAPLDGSAGGGGPGRIVFHSARDGTPQIFRMNPDGGEQQAITEGPGNAVWPDISRNGRLIAFASNRSGNNEIYVLDLSDGTLVNVSASSADDNWPRWSPNGHRLVFHSNRDGDYNIYTVNADGTDLRRVTNDAALDQWPDWSPNGKQIAFRRGTDVYVADADGEEENVRQLTIAPALDQMAAWSPNGKQIAFMSVRDGYPSVFLMSAEGETAENPAINLTPKDATDAASAWLSRAPSWSKDGRQIYFMSFRPSTGGDVELFVMNADGSDVRRLTEAVGEDGGPRSR
;
A
#
# COMPACT_ATOMS: atom_id res chain seq x y z
N MET A 1 -24.51 -18.14 -68.16
CA MET A 1 -25.33 -17.16 -67.42
C MET A 1 -24.93 -17.22 -65.96
N LEU A 2 -24.85 -16.05 -65.31
CA LEU A 2 -24.50 -15.77 -63.91
C LEU A 2 -25.10 -16.79 -62.92
N GLY A 3 -24.55 -17.13 -61.76
CA GLY A 3 -23.48 -16.65 -60.88
C GLY A 3 -23.69 -17.44 -59.57
N SER A 4 -22.68 -17.90 -58.84
CA SER A 4 -22.15 -17.18 -57.67
C SER A 4 -21.13 -18.09 -56.98
N VAL A 5 -19.99 -17.51 -56.63
CA VAL A 5 -18.87 -18.12 -55.90
C VAL A 5 -19.05 -17.77 -54.42
N VAL A 6 -19.06 -18.76 -53.53
CA VAL A 6 -18.99 -18.54 -52.08
C VAL A 6 -17.54 -18.69 -51.65
N GLY A 7 -16.91 -17.54 -51.37
CA GLY A 7 -15.54 -17.43 -50.92
C GLY A 7 -15.38 -17.63 -49.42
N VAL A 8 -14.30 -18.34 -49.05
CA VAL A 8 -13.75 -18.47 -47.71
C VAL A 8 -13.31 -17.09 -47.20
N ARG A 9 -13.83 -16.64 -46.05
CA ARG A 9 -13.33 -15.44 -45.36
C ARG A 9 -12.39 -15.84 -44.22
N ARG A 10 -11.10 -15.53 -44.39
CA ARG A 10 -10.13 -15.33 -43.30
C ARG A 10 -10.48 -14.02 -42.59
N LEU A 11 -10.59 -14.04 -41.27
CA LEU A 11 -10.63 -12.85 -40.43
C LEU A 11 -9.18 -12.38 -40.18
N ALA A 12 -8.87 -11.17 -40.59
CA ALA A 12 -7.62 -10.48 -40.31
C ALA A 12 -7.86 -9.44 -39.20
N PHE A 13 -6.98 -9.41 -38.20
CA PHE A 13 -6.94 -8.40 -37.14
C PHE A 13 -6.13 -7.18 -37.62
N PRO A 14 -6.58 -5.94 -37.35
CA PRO A 14 -5.73 -4.76 -37.44
C PRO A 14 -5.07 -4.40 -36.08
N PRO A 15 -3.94 -3.67 -36.08
CA PRO A 15 -3.09 -3.44 -34.90
C PRO A 15 -3.39 -2.14 -34.12
N ASN A 16 -2.94 -2.13 -32.85
CA ASN A 16 -2.73 -1.05 -31.88
C ASN A 16 -3.06 0.42 -32.24
N SER A 17 -3.76 1.10 -31.33
CA SER A 17 -3.56 2.54 -31.09
C SER A 17 -3.94 2.96 -29.65
N ALA A 18 -3.06 3.79 -29.08
CA ALA A 18 -3.02 4.35 -27.74
C ALA A 18 -4.29 5.08 -27.26
N PHE A 19 -4.56 5.01 -25.95
CA PHE A 19 -5.43 5.95 -25.26
C PHE A 19 -4.61 7.17 -24.81
N ARG A 20 -4.98 8.34 -25.34
CA ARG A 20 -4.60 9.68 -24.86
C ARG A 20 -5.84 10.34 -24.26
N ASP A 21 -5.57 11.16 -23.24
CA ASP A 21 -6.50 12.04 -22.54
C ASP A 21 -7.32 12.97 -23.46
N GLY A 22 -8.50 13.34 -22.96
CA GLY A 22 -9.21 14.57 -23.33
C GLY A 22 -10.60 14.35 -23.91
N ASP A 23 -11.65 14.61 -23.12
CA ASP A 23 -12.48 15.79 -23.37
C ASP A 23 -13.49 16.03 -22.23
N ALA A 24 -13.30 17.17 -21.58
CA ALA A 24 -14.20 17.77 -20.61
C ALA A 24 -15.31 18.54 -21.35
N ASN A 25 -16.57 18.29 -20.98
CA ASN A 25 -17.68 19.12 -21.41
C ASN A 25 -17.65 20.47 -20.67
N GLN A 26 -17.57 21.54 -21.46
CA GLN A 26 -17.62 22.94 -21.03
C GLN A 26 -19.06 23.39 -20.75
N VAL A 27 -19.23 24.17 -19.67
CA VAL A 27 -20.38 25.07 -19.45
C VAL A 27 -19.81 26.50 -19.37
N PRO A 28 -20.41 27.51 -20.04
CA PRO A 28 -19.83 28.86 -20.11
C PRO A 28 -20.20 29.75 -18.92
N ILE A 29 -19.26 30.57 -18.45
CA ILE A 29 -19.47 31.68 -17.52
C ILE A 29 -19.05 32.98 -18.23
N PRO A 30 -19.82 34.08 -18.16
CA PRO A 30 -19.50 35.31 -18.89
C PRO A 30 -18.41 36.13 -18.18
N SER A 31 -17.58 36.75 -19.02
CA SER A 31 -16.54 37.72 -18.71
C SER A 31 -17.10 39.07 -18.27
N GLN A 32 -16.51 39.72 -17.26
CA GLN A 32 -16.32 41.17 -17.24
C GLN A 32 -15.05 41.59 -16.47
N GLU A 33 -14.20 42.27 -17.23
CA GLU A 33 -13.29 43.39 -16.96
C GLU A 33 -12.46 43.51 -15.67
N VAL A 34 -11.18 43.75 -15.94
CA VAL A 34 -10.10 44.17 -15.05
C VAL A 34 -10.28 45.64 -14.68
N ASP A 35 -10.08 45.98 -13.40
CA ASP A 35 -9.66 47.33 -13.04
C ASP A 35 -8.53 47.28 -12.01
N VAL A 36 -7.45 48.01 -12.30
CA VAL A 36 -6.17 48.04 -11.58
C VAL A 36 -6.08 49.36 -10.85
N GLN A 37 -6.06 49.36 -9.52
CA GLN A 37 -5.50 50.47 -8.75
C GLN A 37 -4.65 50.02 -7.55
N LEU A 38 -3.54 50.76 -7.40
CA LEU A 38 -2.42 50.54 -6.49
C LEU A 38 -2.73 50.89 -5.02
N LEU A 39 -1.94 50.27 -4.13
CA LEU A 39 -1.01 50.90 -3.17
C LEU A 39 -1.21 50.55 -1.66
N ARG A 40 -0.19 49.83 -1.15
CA ARG A 40 0.54 49.94 0.14
C ARG A 40 -0.20 50.14 1.49
N LEU A 41 0.12 49.20 2.39
CA LEU A 41 0.55 49.31 3.80
C LEU A 41 -0.26 50.17 4.79
N ALA A 42 -0.67 49.56 5.92
CA ALA A 42 -0.43 50.12 7.25
C ALA A 42 -0.73 49.10 8.37
N ILE A 43 0.29 48.86 9.20
CA ILE A 43 0.20 48.44 10.60
C ILE A 43 -0.08 49.70 11.45
N ALA A 44 -0.91 49.62 12.49
CA ALA A 44 -1.01 50.66 13.53
C ALA A 44 -1.33 50.04 14.92
N ILE A 45 -0.40 49.98 15.91
CA ILE A 45 0.06 50.97 16.95
C ILE A 45 -0.92 50.98 18.17
N VAL A 46 -0.58 51.06 19.47
CA VAL A 46 0.15 52.04 20.35
C VAL A 46 0.43 51.33 21.72
N VAL A 47 1.43 51.60 22.58
CA VAL A 47 1.64 52.73 23.55
C VAL A 47 3.05 52.69 24.22
N PRO A 48 3.54 53.73 24.95
CA PRO A 48 4.16 55.00 24.50
C PRO A 48 5.65 55.16 24.90
N LEU A 49 6.23 56.28 24.41
CA LEU A 49 7.62 56.76 24.52
C LEU A 49 7.93 57.52 25.85
N ALA A 50 9.17 57.42 26.33
CA ALA A 50 9.92 58.52 26.97
C ALA A 50 11.45 58.33 26.82
N MET A 51 12.14 59.43 26.52
CA MET A 51 13.56 59.63 26.12
C MET A 51 14.59 59.23 27.21
N LEU A 52 15.90 59.02 27.01
CA LEU A 52 16.93 59.78 26.28
C LEU A 52 18.29 59.00 26.32
N ALA A 53 19.14 59.23 25.30
CA ALA A 53 20.61 59.18 25.28
C ALA A 53 21.42 57.85 25.14
N CYS A 54 22.12 57.81 24.00
CA CYS A 54 23.46 57.28 23.67
C CYS A 54 23.90 55.82 23.93
N ASP A 55 24.47 55.29 22.83
CA ASP A 55 25.60 54.37 22.71
C ASP A 55 25.41 52.85 22.61
N ARG A 56 25.81 52.36 21.41
CA ARG A 56 26.22 51.01 20.94
C ARG A 56 25.12 50.03 20.50
N PRO A 57 25.13 49.55 19.23
CA PRO A 57 24.45 48.32 18.89
C PRO A 57 25.36 47.13 19.27
N ALA A 58 24.92 46.32 20.22
CA ALA A 58 25.44 44.96 20.36
C ALA A 58 24.92 44.11 19.18
N PRO A 59 25.70 43.17 18.62
CA PRO A 59 25.19 42.27 17.60
C PRO A 59 24.15 41.36 18.23
N VAL A 60 22.91 41.46 17.75
CA VAL A 60 21.90 40.43 17.99
C VAL A 60 22.39 39.19 17.26
N ALA A 61 22.88 38.21 18.01
CA ALA A 61 23.11 36.89 17.48
C ALA A 61 21.75 36.33 17.06
N LEU A 62 21.50 36.33 15.75
CA LEU A 62 20.50 35.45 15.15
C LEU A 62 20.96 34.03 15.47
N GLN A 63 20.42 33.47 16.55
CA GLN A 63 20.47 32.02 16.73
C GLN A 63 19.69 31.44 15.56
N SER A 64 20.42 30.91 14.58
CA SER A 64 19.88 29.96 13.64
C SER A 64 19.30 28.83 14.47
N LEU A 65 17.98 28.82 14.65
CA LEU A 65 17.26 27.61 15.01
C LEU A 65 17.44 26.66 13.84
N SER A 66 18.52 25.87 13.89
CA SER A 66 18.60 24.65 13.11
C SER A 66 17.54 23.73 13.70
N LEU A 67 16.33 23.76 13.14
CA LEU A 67 15.36 22.71 13.34
C LEU A 67 15.92 21.49 12.60
N SER A 68 16.79 20.73 13.27
CA SER A 68 17.01 19.35 12.88
C SER A 68 15.66 18.68 13.07
N ALA A 69 14.94 18.40 11.98
CA ALA A 69 13.82 17.47 12.01
C ALA A 69 14.39 16.15 12.56
N GLN A 70 14.15 15.89 13.84
CA GLN A 70 14.43 14.59 14.42
C GLN A 70 13.36 13.67 13.87
N PHE A 71 13.73 12.91 12.84
CA PHE A 71 12.94 11.79 12.35
C PHE A 71 13.00 10.71 13.41
N GLY A 72 11.95 10.68 14.24
CA GLY A 72 11.86 9.81 15.39
C GLY A 72 11.18 8.48 15.07
N VAL A 73 11.68 7.42 15.68
CA VAL A 73 10.84 6.30 16.10
C VAL A 73 10.21 6.77 17.40
N ALA A 74 8.89 6.69 17.54
CA ALA A 74 8.25 7.01 18.82
C ALA A 74 8.87 6.10 19.90
N PRO A 75 9.35 6.64 21.04
CA PRO A 75 9.95 5.81 22.08
C PRO A 75 8.96 4.73 22.49
N LEU A 76 9.36 3.47 22.36
CA LEU A 76 8.58 2.37 22.88
C LEU A 76 8.72 2.39 24.39
N ASP A 77 7.67 2.84 25.08
CA ASP A 77 7.60 2.73 26.54
C ASP A 77 8.01 1.31 26.94
N GLY A 78 9.01 1.22 27.81
CA GLY A 78 9.78 0.03 28.18
C GLY A 78 9.01 -1.10 28.85
N SER A 79 7.75 -1.34 28.50
CA SER A 79 7.09 -2.64 28.63
C SER A 79 7.61 -3.63 27.58
N ALA A 80 8.94 -3.73 27.47
CA ALA A 80 9.63 -4.75 26.71
C ALA A 80 9.66 -6.06 27.53
N GLY A 81 8.49 -6.68 27.65
CA GLY A 81 8.33 -8.10 28.01
C GLY A 81 7.88 -8.84 26.75
N GLY A 82 8.64 -9.87 26.36
CA GLY A 82 8.59 -10.55 25.07
C GLY A 82 7.23 -10.82 24.44
N GLY A 83 7.19 -10.80 23.11
CA GLY A 83 6.21 -11.54 22.29
C GLY A 83 4.75 -11.50 22.75
N GLY A 84 4.25 -10.33 23.15
CA GLY A 84 2.84 -10.13 23.48
C GLY A 84 1.91 -10.22 22.27
N PRO A 85 0.60 -10.47 22.49
CA PRO A 85 -0.34 -11.11 21.56
C PRO A 85 -0.48 -10.41 20.20
N GLY A 86 -0.67 -11.20 19.14
CA GLY A 86 -0.79 -10.85 17.71
C GLY A 86 -1.07 -9.39 17.35
N ARG A 87 -0.07 -8.50 17.40
CA ARG A 87 -0.26 -7.10 16.98
C ARG A 87 -0.50 -7.00 15.47
N ILE A 88 -1.26 -5.97 15.09
CA ILE A 88 -1.47 -5.56 13.70
C ILE A 88 -0.62 -4.32 13.47
N VAL A 89 0.16 -4.29 12.39
CA VAL A 89 0.78 -3.07 11.87
C VAL A 89 0.03 -2.59 10.64
N PHE A 90 -0.12 -1.29 10.49
CA PHE A 90 -0.83 -0.65 9.39
C PHE A 90 -0.27 0.75 9.15
N HIS A 91 -0.63 1.40 8.05
CA HIS A 91 -0.38 2.83 7.88
C HIS A 91 -1.66 3.63 8.10
N SER A 92 -1.54 4.85 8.62
CA SER A 92 -2.65 5.77 8.83
C SER A 92 -2.27 7.19 8.43
N ALA A 93 -3.17 7.87 7.73
CA ALA A 93 -3.07 9.29 7.40
C ALA A 93 -3.73 10.23 8.44
N ARG A 94 -4.12 9.70 9.62
CA ARG A 94 -4.88 10.46 10.64
C ARG A 94 -4.20 11.71 11.17
N ASP A 95 -2.87 11.74 11.10
CA ASP A 95 -2.04 12.87 11.53
C ASP A 95 -1.44 13.63 10.34
N GLY A 96 -2.03 13.46 9.14
CA GLY A 96 -1.61 14.10 7.90
C GLY A 96 -0.82 13.16 6.98
N THR A 97 0.50 13.24 7.01
CA THR A 97 1.34 12.37 6.16
C THR A 97 1.23 10.92 6.67
N PRO A 98 0.92 9.92 5.82
CA PRO A 98 0.76 8.55 6.28
C PRO A 98 1.95 8.03 7.06
N GLN A 99 1.72 7.50 8.26
CA GLN A 99 2.74 6.89 9.12
C GLN A 99 2.35 5.46 9.50
N ILE A 100 3.31 4.67 9.98
CA ILE A 100 3.04 3.32 10.48
C ILE A 100 2.51 3.39 11.90
N PHE A 101 1.41 2.67 12.14
CA PHE A 101 0.80 2.46 13.44
C PHE A 101 0.79 0.98 13.78
N ARG A 102 0.66 0.70 15.08
CA ARG A 102 0.32 -0.63 15.60
C ARG A 102 -0.97 -0.58 16.39
N MET A 103 -1.65 -1.71 16.47
CA MET A 103 -2.81 -1.91 17.34
C MET A 103 -2.95 -3.37 17.77
N ASN A 104 -3.83 -3.62 18.74
CA ASN A 104 -4.25 -4.96 19.12
C ASN A 104 -5.23 -5.56 18.08
N PRO A 105 -5.37 -6.90 17.99
CA PRO A 105 -6.34 -7.57 17.11
C PRO A 105 -7.78 -7.08 17.22
N ASP A 106 -8.16 -6.57 18.39
CA ASP A 106 -9.49 -6.07 18.66
C ASP A 106 -9.70 -4.63 18.15
N GLY A 107 -8.64 -3.92 17.75
CA GLY A 107 -8.65 -2.53 17.30
C GLY A 107 -8.21 -1.53 18.39
N GLY A 108 -7.99 -1.99 19.62
CA GLY A 108 -7.52 -1.17 20.74
C GLY A 108 -6.03 -0.82 20.66
N GLU A 109 -5.59 0.10 21.53
CA GLU A 109 -4.19 0.49 21.70
C GLU A 109 -3.49 0.95 20.40
N GLN A 110 -4.16 1.79 19.62
CA GLN A 110 -3.60 2.34 18.39
C GLN A 110 -2.50 3.37 18.71
N GLN A 111 -1.29 3.12 18.20
CA GLN A 111 -0.12 3.97 18.47
C GLN A 111 0.76 4.09 17.23
N ALA A 112 1.22 5.31 16.95
CA ALA A 112 2.21 5.57 15.91
C ALA A 112 3.56 4.89 16.25
N ILE A 113 4.21 4.35 15.24
CA ILE A 113 5.55 3.75 15.29
C ILE A 113 6.56 4.66 14.59
N THR A 114 6.17 5.24 13.46
CA THR A 114 7.00 6.17 12.69
C THR A 114 6.43 7.57 12.73
N GLU A 115 7.31 8.58 12.63
CA GLU A 115 6.94 9.98 12.53
C GLU A 115 7.84 10.70 11.50
N GLY A 116 7.33 11.79 10.93
CA GLY A 116 8.12 12.70 10.08
C GLY A 116 7.45 13.09 8.75
N PRO A 117 8.11 13.95 7.96
CA PRO A 117 7.55 14.48 6.71
C PRO A 117 7.52 13.48 5.53
N GLY A 118 8.24 12.37 5.59
CA GLY A 118 8.15 11.31 4.57
C GLY A 118 7.02 10.34 4.91
N ASN A 119 6.30 9.83 3.89
CA ASN A 119 5.29 8.82 4.11
C ASN A 119 5.92 7.51 4.61
N ALA A 120 5.15 6.70 5.32
CA ALA A 120 5.50 5.33 5.63
C ALA A 120 4.25 4.48 5.39
N VAL A 121 4.31 3.61 4.38
CA VAL A 121 3.13 2.91 3.84
C VAL A 121 3.42 1.45 3.55
N TRP A 122 2.35 0.65 3.47
CA TRP A 122 2.35 -0.79 3.22
C TRP A 122 3.31 -1.59 4.13
N PRO A 123 3.22 -1.46 5.46
CA PRO A 123 4.12 -2.14 6.37
C PRO A 123 3.97 -3.67 6.27
N ASP A 124 5.03 -4.39 6.63
CA ASP A 124 4.97 -5.79 7.01
C ASP A 124 5.86 -6.02 8.23
N ILE A 125 5.40 -6.85 9.17
CA ILE A 125 6.11 -7.14 10.41
C ILE A 125 6.79 -8.51 10.32
N SER A 126 8.05 -8.57 10.73
CA SER A 126 8.81 -9.82 10.80
C SER A 126 8.19 -10.80 11.80
N ARG A 127 8.43 -12.10 11.63
CA ARG A 127 7.77 -13.17 12.40
C ARG A 127 7.98 -13.09 13.92
N ASN A 128 9.10 -12.52 14.36
CA ASN A 128 9.42 -12.32 15.78
C ASN A 128 8.91 -10.97 16.32
N GLY A 129 8.28 -10.14 15.48
CA GLY A 129 7.75 -8.84 15.85
C GLY A 129 8.80 -7.74 16.04
N ARG A 130 10.08 -7.99 15.73
CA ARG A 130 11.17 -7.04 16.00
C ARG A 130 11.37 -6.03 14.88
N LEU A 131 11.28 -6.48 13.62
CA LEU A 131 11.52 -5.66 12.44
C LEU A 131 10.21 -5.32 11.74
N ILE A 132 10.10 -4.09 11.23
CA ILE A 132 9.04 -3.65 10.32
C ILE A 132 9.69 -3.22 9.01
N ALA A 133 9.22 -3.76 7.89
CA ALA A 133 9.55 -3.27 6.57
C ALA A 133 8.41 -2.41 6.02
N PHE A 134 8.70 -1.30 5.36
CA PHE A 134 7.69 -0.40 4.78
C PHE A 134 8.28 0.38 3.61
N ALA A 135 7.43 0.91 2.73
CA ALA A 135 7.85 1.82 1.67
C ALA A 135 7.79 3.27 2.17
N SER A 136 8.74 4.10 1.75
CA SER A 136 8.80 5.51 2.14
C SER A 136 9.44 6.36 1.06
N ASN A 137 8.86 7.55 0.81
CA ASN A 137 9.39 8.55 -0.10
C ASN A 137 10.40 9.51 0.54
N ARG A 138 10.89 9.20 1.75
CA ARG A 138 11.77 10.10 2.53
C ARG A 138 13.10 10.43 1.85
N SER A 139 13.51 9.66 0.85
CA SER A 139 14.70 9.87 0.02
C SER A 139 14.42 10.54 -1.33
N GLY A 140 13.17 10.90 -1.63
CA GLY A 140 12.75 11.57 -2.88
C GLY A 140 11.92 10.70 -3.83
N ASN A 141 12.05 9.37 -3.72
CA ASN A 141 11.31 8.32 -4.42
C ASN A 141 10.90 7.24 -3.41
N ASN A 142 9.93 6.40 -3.73
CA ASN A 142 9.53 5.32 -2.81
C ASN A 142 10.65 4.27 -2.73
N GLU A 143 11.15 4.05 -1.52
CA GLU A 143 12.21 3.08 -1.23
C GLU A 143 11.77 2.17 -0.08
N ILE A 144 12.35 0.96 -0.01
CA ILE A 144 12.06 0.01 1.07
C ILE A 144 12.97 0.29 2.26
N TYR A 145 12.35 0.53 3.41
CA TYR A 145 13.02 0.71 4.68
C TYR A 145 12.72 -0.43 5.63
N VAL A 146 13.72 -0.81 6.43
CA VAL A 146 13.60 -1.72 7.56
C VAL A 146 13.88 -0.96 8.84
N LEU A 147 12.91 -0.97 9.75
CA LEU A 147 13.00 -0.42 11.10
C LEU A 147 13.15 -1.55 12.11
N ASP A 148 14.18 -1.48 12.94
CA ASP A 148 14.34 -2.31 14.13
C ASP A 148 13.68 -1.64 15.34
N LEU A 149 12.66 -2.28 15.90
CA LEU A 149 11.91 -1.77 17.04
C LEU A 149 12.69 -1.85 18.37
N SER A 150 13.79 -2.59 18.42
CA SER A 150 14.56 -2.75 19.66
C SER A 150 15.46 -1.57 19.98
N ASP A 151 15.98 -0.90 18.95
CA ASP A 151 16.92 0.22 19.08
C ASP A 151 16.58 1.43 18.18
N GLY A 152 15.56 1.32 17.33
CA GLY A 152 15.15 2.37 16.41
C GLY A 152 15.99 2.48 15.15
N THR A 153 16.89 1.52 14.89
CA THR A 153 17.73 1.53 13.68
C THR A 153 16.86 1.46 12.42
N LEU A 154 17.13 2.37 11.48
CA LEU A 154 16.41 2.47 10.23
C LEU A 154 17.38 2.33 9.05
N VAL A 155 17.15 1.36 8.17
CA VAL A 155 18.00 1.05 7.01
C VAL A 155 17.18 1.14 5.72
N ASN A 156 17.67 1.86 4.71
CA ASN A 156 17.18 1.72 3.34
C ASN A 156 17.83 0.47 2.71
N VAL A 157 17.03 -0.51 2.30
CA VAL A 157 17.50 -1.80 1.77
C VAL A 157 17.40 -1.94 0.26
N SER A 158 16.75 -1.01 -0.45
CA SER A 158 16.63 -1.03 -1.90
C SER A 158 17.56 -0.05 -2.61
N ALA A 159 17.81 1.11 -1.99
CA ALA A 159 18.72 2.18 -2.37
C ALA A 159 18.87 2.42 -3.88
N SER A 160 17.79 2.76 -4.57
CA SER A 160 17.78 2.98 -6.01
C SER A 160 17.21 4.35 -6.42
N SER A 161 17.16 4.65 -7.73
CA SER A 161 16.43 5.81 -8.25
C SER A 161 15.02 5.43 -8.75
N ALA A 162 14.63 4.18 -8.56
CA ALA A 162 13.37 3.59 -9.01
C ALA A 162 12.33 3.63 -7.88
N ASP A 163 11.06 3.47 -8.18
CA ASP A 163 10.04 3.31 -7.15
C ASP A 163 9.96 1.85 -6.70
N ASP A 164 10.23 1.62 -5.43
CA ASP A 164 10.19 0.34 -4.74
C ASP A 164 9.06 0.33 -3.71
N ASN A 165 8.13 -0.61 -3.83
CA ASN A 165 6.91 -0.62 -3.02
C ASN A 165 6.46 -2.01 -2.58
N TRP A 166 5.53 -2.03 -1.63
CA TRP A 166 4.86 -3.24 -1.11
C TRP A 166 5.81 -4.33 -0.58
N PRO A 167 6.66 -4.00 0.40
CA PRO A 167 7.58 -4.97 0.95
C PRO A 167 6.85 -6.06 1.74
N ARG A 168 7.32 -7.30 1.64
CA ARG A 168 6.84 -8.45 2.43
C ARG A 168 8.01 -9.28 2.93
N TRP A 169 7.99 -9.61 4.22
CA TRP A 169 8.98 -10.48 4.85
C TRP A 169 8.82 -11.91 4.35
N SER A 170 9.94 -12.58 4.13
CA SER A 170 9.97 -14.04 4.04
C SER A 170 9.56 -14.68 5.38
N PRO A 171 8.99 -15.90 5.40
CA PRO A 171 8.54 -16.54 6.66
C PRO A 171 9.67 -16.86 7.64
N ASN A 172 10.91 -16.95 7.16
CA ASN A 172 12.11 -17.11 7.98
C ASN A 172 12.68 -15.76 8.48
N GLY A 173 12.21 -14.63 7.94
CA GLY A 173 12.63 -13.29 8.35
C GLY A 173 14.00 -12.85 7.80
N HIS A 174 14.60 -13.57 6.87
CA HIS A 174 15.94 -13.25 6.34
C HIS A 174 15.90 -12.34 5.10
N ARG A 175 14.84 -12.47 4.30
CA ARG A 175 14.64 -11.71 3.05
C ARG A 175 13.35 -10.92 3.06
N LEU A 176 13.32 -9.90 2.22
CA LEU A 176 12.13 -9.20 1.77
C LEU A 176 11.85 -9.53 0.31
N VAL A 177 10.58 -9.47 -0.08
CA VAL A 177 10.15 -9.34 -1.48
C VAL A 177 9.44 -8.01 -1.65
N PHE A 178 9.56 -7.38 -2.81
CA PHE A 178 8.90 -6.12 -3.16
C PHE A 178 8.80 -6.01 -4.69
N HIS A 179 8.08 -5.01 -5.19
CA HIS A 179 8.09 -4.70 -6.62
C HIS A 179 8.84 -3.40 -6.91
N SER A 180 9.52 -3.35 -8.05
CA SER A 180 10.37 -2.23 -8.47
C SER A 180 10.25 -1.96 -9.95
N ASN A 181 10.25 -0.69 -10.36
CA ASN A 181 10.32 -0.28 -11.76
C ASN A 181 11.75 0.00 -12.27
N ARG A 182 12.78 -0.47 -11.57
CA ARG A 182 14.20 -0.19 -11.89
C ARG A 182 14.67 -0.63 -13.28
N ASP A 183 13.95 -1.54 -13.91
CA ASP A 183 14.26 -2.08 -15.23
C ASP A 183 13.28 -1.56 -16.33
N GLY A 184 12.52 -0.51 -16.03
CA GLY A 184 11.61 0.17 -16.97
C GLY A 184 10.13 -0.18 -16.77
N ASP A 185 9.83 -1.40 -16.32
CA ASP A 185 8.53 -1.88 -15.88
C ASP A 185 8.60 -2.48 -14.47
N TYR A 186 7.44 -2.62 -13.81
CA TYR A 186 7.37 -3.19 -12.48
C TYR A 186 7.64 -4.70 -12.52
N ASN A 187 8.67 -5.12 -11.79
CA ASN A 187 9.07 -6.52 -11.62
C ASN A 187 9.18 -6.87 -10.14
N ILE A 188 9.16 -8.17 -9.82
CA ILE A 188 9.33 -8.66 -8.45
C ILE A 188 10.81 -8.83 -8.12
N TYR A 189 11.21 -8.40 -6.93
CA TYR A 189 12.58 -8.52 -6.42
C TYR A 189 12.61 -9.07 -5.01
N THR A 190 13.70 -9.75 -4.67
CA THR A 190 14.04 -10.09 -3.30
C THR A 190 15.35 -9.44 -2.88
N VAL A 191 15.49 -9.17 -1.58
CA VAL A 191 16.71 -8.62 -0.98
C VAL A 191 16.85 -9.15 0.45
N ASN A 192 18.08 -9.25 0.95
CA ASN A 192 18.30 -9.52 2.37
C ASN A 192 17.85 -8.32 3.24
N ALA A 193 17.57 -8.60 4.51
CA ALA A 193 17.18 -7.59 5.51
C ALA A 193 18.20 -6.44 5.68
N ASP A 194 19.46 -6.67 5.31
CA ASP A 194 20.57 -5.72 5.38
C ASP A 194 20.82 -4.98 4.04
N GLY A 195 19.99 -5.22 3.02
CA GLY A 195 20.12 -4.62 1.69
C GLY A 195 21.06 -5.38 0.73
N THR A 196 21.67 -6.49 1.17
CA THR A 196 22.55 -7.29 0.30
C THR A 196 21.77 -8.31 -0.54
N ASP A 197 22.44 -8.90 -1.54
CA ASP A 197 21.90 -10.00 -2.37
C ASP A 197 20.55 -9.67 -3.03
N LEU A 198 20.46 -8.49 -3.62
CA LEU A 198 19.33 -8.06 -4.42
C LEU A 198 19.19 -8.94 -5.67
N ARG A 199 18.02 -9.55 -5.86
CA ARG A 199 17.72 -10.45 -6.98
C ARG A 199 16.40 -10.10 -7.64
N ARG A 200 16.37 -10.12 -8.97
CA ARG A 200 15.14 -10.05 -9.77
C ARG A 200 14.51 -11.44 -9.82
N VAL A 201 13.21 -11.54 -9.53
CA VAL A 201 12.45 -12.80 -9.52
C VAL A 201 11.70 -12.99 -10.85
N THR A 202 11.13 -11.91 -11.39
CA THR A 202 10.38 -11.94 -12.65
C THR A 202 11.02 -11.02 -13.67
N ASN A 203 10.99 -11.39 -14.96
CA ASN A 203 11.71 -10.66 -16.00
C ASN A 203 10.98 -10.51 -17.34
N ASP A 204 9.68 -10.79 -17.38
CA ASP A 204 8.88 -10.58 -18.57
C ASP A 204 8.43 -9.11 -18.72
N ALA A 205 7.71 -8.80 -19.81
CA ALA A 205 7.31 -7.43 -20.14
C ALA A 205 5.96 -7.02 -19.50
N ALA A 206 5.29 -7.93 -18.78
CA ALA A 206 4.06 -7.62 -18.07
C ALA A 206 4.36 -6.88 -16.75
N LEU A 207 3.36 -6.14 -16.29
CA LEU A 207 3.43 -5.47 -14.99
C LEU A 207 3.26 -6.49 -13.87
N ASP A 208 4.33 -6.68 -13.10
CA ASP A 208 4.37 -7.58 -11.95
C ASP A 208 4.40 -6.80 -10.63
N GLN A 209 3.37 -6.95 -9.81
CA GLN A 209 3.17 -6.12 -8.61
C GLN A 209 2.57 -6.90 -7.44
N TRP A 210 2.59 -6.27 -6.26
CA TRP A 210 1.96 -6.76 -5.03
C TRP A 210 2.35 -8.20 -4.62
N PRO A 211 3.65 -8.47 -4.45
CA PRO A 211 4.11 -9.80 -4.08
C PRO A 211 3.72 -10.16 -2.64
N ASP A 212 3.56 -11.45 -2.35
CA ASP A 212 3.51 -12.01 -1.00
C ASP A 212 4.13 -13.41 -0.95
N TRP A 213 4.78 -13.72 0.18
CA TRP A 213 5.44 -15.00 0.37
C TRP A 213 4.44 -16.09 0.75
N SER A 214 4.58 -17.25 0.13
CA SER A 214 4.02 -18.50 0.66
C SER A 214 4.58 -18.78 2.07
N PRO A 215 3.81 -19.41 2.97
CA PRO A 215 4.23 -19.62 4.36
C PRO A 215 5.41 -20.58 4.52
N ASN A 216 5.69 -21.40 3.50
CA ASN A 216 6.86 -22.28 3.47
C ASN A 216 8.12 -21.59 2.88
N GLY A 217 7.97 -20.36 2.35
CA GLY A 217 9.06 -19.56 1.80
C GLY A 217 9.58 -20.02 0.44
N LYS A 218 8.90 -20.95 -0.25
CA LYS A 218 9.36 -21.49 -1.54
C LYS A 218 8.78 -20.77 -2.75
N GLN A 219 7.66 -20.09 -2.56
CA GLN A 219 6.90 -19.45 -3.62
C GLN A 219 6.53 -18.02 -3.26
N ILE A 220 6.37 -17.19 -4.29
CA ILE A 220 5.91 -15.81 -4.21
C ILE A 220 4.65 -15.70 -5.08
N ALA A 221 3.52 -15.31 -4.49
CA ALA A 221 2.34 -14.91 -5.25
C ALA A 221 2.43 -13.42 -5.60
N PHE A 222 2.00 -13.03 -6.80
CA PHE A 222 2.04 -11.65 -7.27
C PHE A 222 0.97 -11.44 -8.34
N ARG A 223 0.63 -10.20 -8.64
CA ARG A 223 -0.16 -9.88 -9.84
C ARG A 223 0.78 -9.86 -11.04
N ARG A 224 0.35 -10.44 -12.15
CA ARG A 224 0.87 -10.19 -13.49
C ARG A 224 -0.27 -9.78 -14.42
N GLY A 225 -0.17 -8.59 -15.02
CA GLY A 225 -1.21 -8.09 -15.93
C GLY A 225 -2.54 -7.84 -15.20
N THR A 226 -3.53 -8.71 -15.33
CA THR A 226 -4.81 -8.63 -14.59
C THR A 226 -4.99 -9.73 -13.56
N ASP A 227 -4.07 -10.68 -13.48
CA ASP A 227 -4.31 -11.94 -12.78
C ASP A 227 -3.27 -12.17 -11.69
N VAL A 228 -3.60 -13.05 -10.73
CA VAL A 228 -2.65 -13.52 -9.73
C VAL A 228 -1.89 -14.72 -10.28
N TYR A 229 -0.57 -14.67 -10.15
CA TYR A 229 0.38 -15.73 -10.49
C TYR A 229 1.19 -16.14 -9.27
N VAL A 230 1.90 -17.25 -9.39
CA VAL A 230 2.93 -17.67 -8.43
C VAL A 230 4.21 -18.05 -9.17
N ALA A 231 5.35 -17.69 -8.58
CA ALA A 231 6.69 -18.06 -9.03
C ALA A 231 7.45 -18.75 -7.90
N ASP A 232 8.50 -19.49 -8.25
CA ASP A 232 9.48 -19.96 -7.27
C ASP A 232 10.25 -18.76 -6.70
N ALA A 233 10.47 -18.78 -5.39
CA ALA A 233 11.09 -17.67 -4.68
C ALA A 233 12.57 -17.46 -5.03
N ASP A 234 13.24 -18.50 -5.51
CA ASP A 234 14.65 -18.45 -5.90
C ASP A 234 14.87 -17.79 -7.27
N GLY A 235 13.77 -17.46 -7.98
CA GLY A 235 13.78 -16.61 -9.16
C GLY A 235 14.26 -17.32 -10.42
N GLU A 236 13.35 -18.02 -11.09
CA GLU A 236 13.49 -18.43 -12.49
C GLU A 236 12.10 -18.29 -13.14
N GLU A 237 12.00 -17.48 -14.20
CA GLU A 237 10.75 -17.19 -14.92
C GLU A 237 10.06 -18.47 -15.44
N GLU A 238 10.82 -19.55 -15.62
CA GLU A 238 10.36 -20.84 -16.15
C GLU A 238 9.25 -21.52 -15.31
N ASN A 239 9.14 -21.19 -14.02
CA ASN A 239 8.17 -21.81 -13.11
C ASN A 239 7.01 -20.88 -12.71
N VAL A 240 6.77 -19.82 -13.48
CA VAL A 240 5.62 -18.93 -13.27
C VAL A 240 4.33 -19.61 -13.74
N ARG A 241 3.32 -19.70 -12.85
CA ARG A 241 1.99 -20.22 -13.20
C ARG A 241 0.86 -19.28 -12.75
N GLN A 242 -0.16 -19.17 -13.60
CA GLN A 242 -1.38 -18.41 -13.30
C GLN A 242 -2.23 -19.13 -12.25
N LEU A 243 -2.85 -18.37 -11.33
CA LEU A 243 -3.77 -18.88 -10.31
C LEU A 243 -5.22 -18.49 -10.58
N THR A 244 -5.47 -17.26 -11.04
CA THR A 244 -6.83 -16.77 -11.30
C THR A 244 -7.17 -16.88 -12.78
N ILE A 245 -8.44 -17.15 -13.10
CA ILE A 245 -8.89 -17.34 -14.50
C ILE A 245 -10.06 -16.44 -14.89
N ALA A 246 -10.60 -15.69 -13.92
CA ALA A 246 -11.72 -14.79 -14.18
C ALA A 246 -11.22 -13.60 -15.02
N PRO A 247 -11.98 -13.12 -16.02
CA PRO A 247 -11.58 -11.98 -16.84
C PRO A 247 -11.81 -10.66 -16.09
N ALA A 248 -11.12 -10.49 -14.96
CA ALA A 248 -11.23 -9.36 -14.05
C ALA A 248 -9.85 -9.02 -13.48
N LEU A 249 -9.70 -7.83 -12.92
CA LEU A 249 -8.51 -7.46 -12.17
C LEU A 249 -8.48 -8.17 -10.81
N ASP A 250 -7.47 -9.02 -10.64
CA ASP A 250 -7.15 -9.80 -9.45
C ASP A 250 -5.74 -9.46 -8.94
N GLN A 251 -5.62 -9.11 -7.67
CA GLN A 251 -4.38 -8.55 -7.12
C GLN A 251 -4.28 -8.64 -5.60
N MET A 252 -3.11 -8.28 -5.04
CA MET A 252 -2.87 -8.21 -3.59
C MET A 252 -3.14 -9.56 -2.88
N ALA A 253 -2.63 -10.64 -3.46
CA ALA A 253 -2.77 -11.98 -2.90
C ALA A 253 -2.10 -12.09 -1.52
N ALA A 254 -2.73 -12.85 -0.63
CA ALA A 254 -2.26 -13.13 0.71
C ALA A 254 -2.48 -14.60 1.07
N TRP A 255 -1.39 -15.30 1.34
CA TRP A 255 -1.43 -16.72 1.69
C TRP A 255 -1.99 -16.94 3.09
N SER A 256 -2.83 -17.95 3.25
CA SER A 256 -3.20 -18.45 4.57
C SER A 256 -1.95 -19.00 5.28
N PRO A 257 -1.85 -18.92 6.62
CA PRO A 257 -0.66 -19.38 7.35
C PRO A 257 -0.37 -20.88 7.17
N ASN A 258 -1.41 -21.67 6.85
CA ASN A 258 -1.28 -23.10 6.58
C ASN A 258 -0.95 -23.43 5.10
N GLY A 259 -0.91 -22.41 4.23
CA GLY A 259 -0.53 -22.54 2.82
C GLY A 259 -1.58 -23.18 1.91
N LYS A 260 -2.82 -23.38 2.40
CA LYS A 260 -3.87 -24.07 1.64
C LYS A 260 -4.78 -23.13 0.86
N GLN A 261 -4.82 -21.85 1.21
CA GLN A 261 -5.73 -20.88 0.64
C GLN A 261 -5.02 -19.56 0.37
N ILE A 262 -5.57 -18.80 -0.57
CA ILE A 262 -5.11 -17.45 -0.90
C ILE A 262 -6.33 -16.54 -0.88
N ALA A 263 -6.27 -15.48 -0.05
CA ALA A 263 -7.21 -14.37 -0.10
C ALA A 263 -6.64 -13.30 -1.03
N PHE A 264 -7.46 -12.66 -1.86
CA PHE A 264 -7.00 -11.66 -2.84
C PHE A 264 -8.10 -10.65 -3.13
N MET A 265 -7.74 -9.49 -3.66
CA MET A 265 -8.72 -8.52 -4.17
C MET A 265 -9.12 -8.91 -5.59
N SER A 266 -10.43 -8.93 -5.88
CA SER A 266 -10.97 -9.07 -7.24
C SER A 266 -12.06 -8.03 -7.50
N VAL A 267 -12.19 -7.61 -8.76
CA VAL A 267 -13.29 -6.76 -9.25
C VAL A 267 -14.33 -7.52 -10.07
N ARG A 268 -14.33 -8.85 -10.05
CA ARG A 268 -15.20 -9.69 -10.91
C ARG A 268 -16.71 -9.49 -10.71
N ASP A 269 -17.11 -8.99 -9.55
CA ASP A 269 -18.51 -8.64 -9.23
C ASP A 269 -18.85 -7.17 -9.58
N GLY A 270 -17.95 -6.46 -10.26
CA GLY A 270 -18.10 -5.06 -10.65
C GLY A 270 -17.61 -4.03 -9.61
N TYR A 271 -17.06 -4.51 -8.49
CA TYR A 271 -16.49 -3.68 -7.41
C TYR A 271 -15.38 -4.44 -6.67
N PRO A 272 -14.37 -3.76 -6.08
CA PRO A 272 -13.30 -4.44 -5.35
C PRO A 272 -13.82 -5.17 -4.11
N SER A 273 -13.60 -6.47 -4.07
CA SER A 273 -13.92 -7.33 -2.93
C SER A 273 -12.78 -8.28 -2.60
N VAL A 274 -12.75 -8.81 -1.37
CA VAL A 274 -11.85 -9.88 -0.99
C VAL A 274 -12.48 -11.22 -1.37
N PHE A 275 -11.78 -11.96 -2.23
CA PHE A 275 -12.12 -13.32 -2.63
C PHE A 275 -11.16 -14.33 -2.01
N LEU A 276 -11.59 -15.58 -1.91
CA LEU A 276 -10.84 -16.69 -1.38
C LEU A 276 -10.79 -17.84 -2.39
N MET A 277 -9.58 -18.31 -2.69
CA MET A 277 -9.35 -19.49 -3.54
C MET A 277 -8.46 -20.53 -2.86
N SER A 278 -8.40 -21.73 -3.45
CA SER A 278 -7.35 -22.71 -3.17
C SER A 278 -5.97 -22.13 -3.50
N ALA A 279 -4.95 -22.47 -2.72
CA ALA A 279 -3.56 -22.15 -3.05
C ALA A 279 -3.08 -22.77 -4.38
N GLU A 280 -3.76 -23.80 -4.85
CA GLU A 280 -3.49 -24.41 -6.16
C GLU A 280 -4.07 -23.58 -7.32
N GLY A 281 -4.85 -22.55 -7.05
CA GLY A 281 -5.51 -21.71 -8.05
C GLY A 281 -6.98 -22.07 -8.27
N GLU A 282 -7.62 -21.28 -9.12
CA GLU A 282 -9.01 -21.44 -9.55
C GLU A 282 -9.13 -22.42 -10.71
N THR A 283 -10.27 -23.11 -10.75
CA THR A 283 -10.72 -23.89 -11.92
C THR A 283 -12.20 -23.58 -12.16
N ALA A 284 -12.75 -23.99 -13.30
CA ALA A 284 -14.18 -23.79 -13.57
C ALA A 284 -15.07 -24.53 -12.54
N GLU A 285 -14.59 -25.67 -12.02
CA GLU A 285 -15.28 -26.48 -11.02
C GLU A 285 -15.03 -26.04 -9.57
N ASN A 286 -13.96 -25.27 -9.33
CA ASN A 286 -13.59 -24.73 -8.03
C ASN A 286 -13.21 -23.23 -8.16
N PRO A 287 -14.20 -22.35 -8.38
CA PRO A 287 -13.98 -20.92 -8.47
C PRO A 287 -13.72 -20.29 -7.10
N ALA A 288 -13.08 -19.13 -7.05
CA ALA A 288 -12.94 -18.37 -5.82
C ALA A 288 -14.30 -17.87 -5.31
N ILE A 289 -14.40 -17.71 -3.99
CA ILE A 289 -15.62 -17.30 -3.28
C ILE A 289 -15.45 -15.85 -2.81
N ASN A 290 -16.45 -15.00 -3.04
CA ASN A 290 -16.46 -13.63 -2.50
C ASN A 290 -16.71 -13.67 -0.99
N LEU A 291 -15.75 -13.20 -0.19
CA LEU A 291 -15.87 -13.11 1.28
C LEU A 291 -16.45 -11.78 1.76
N THR A 292 -16.45 -10.75 0.92
CA THR A 292 -16.94 -9.41 1.26
C THR A 292 -17.96 -8.90 0.24
N PRO A 293 -19.07 -9.64 0.01
CA PRO A 293 -20.12 -9.18 -0.88
C PRO A 293 -20.69 -7.86 -0.35
N LYS A 294 -20.95 -6.91 -1.25
CA LYS A 294 -21.61 -5.67 -0.88
C LYS A 294 -23.09 -5.89 -0.58
N ASP A 295 -23.68 -5.04 0.26
CA ASP A 295 -25.12 -4.99 0.41
C ASP A 295 -25.80 -4.62 -0.93
N ALA A 296 -26.93 -5.26 -1.23
CA ALA A 296 -27.62 -5.09 -2.50
C ALA A 296 -28.06 -3.63 -2.74
N THR A 297 -28.31 -2.88 -1.66
CA THR A 297 -28.71 -1.47 -1.67
C THR A 297 -27.56 -0.50 -1.87
N ASP A 298 -26.31 -0.94 -1.64
CA ASP A 298 -25.15 -0.08 -1.75
C ASP A 298 -24.73 0.09 -3.22
N ALA A 299 -24.41 1.32 -3.61
CA ALA A 299 -23.81 1.58 -4.92
C ALA A 299 -22.42 0.96 -5.00
N ALA A 300 -22.03 0.44 -6.16
CA ALA A 300 -20.69 -0.14 -6.37
C ALA A 300 -19.57 0.87 -6.06
N SER A 301 -19.78 2.16 -6.38
CA SER A 301 -18.83 3.24 -6.07
C SER A 301 -18.67 3.52 -4.58
N ALA A 302 -19.58 3.00 -3.74
CA ALA A 302 -19.54 3.17 -2.30
C ALA A 302 -18.89 1.99 -1.57
N TRP A 303 -18.35 1.01 -2.30
CA TRP A 303 -17.81 -0.23 -1.72
C TRP A 303 -16.42 -0.55 -2.25
N LEU A 304 -15.51 -0.88 -1.33
CA LEU A 304 -14.21 -1.44 -1.64
C LEU A 304 -13.77 -2.34 -0.48
N SER A 305 -13.25 -3.52 -0.78
CA SER A 305 -12.47 -4.35 0.15
C SER A 305 -11.22 -4.85 -0.56
N ARG A 306 -10.04 -4.62 0.03
CA ARG A 306 -8.74 -4.94 -0.60
C ARG A 306 -7.62 -5.16 0.41
N ALA A 307 -6.44 -5.53 -0.12
CA ALA A 307 -5.22 -5.78 0.65
C ALA A 307 -5.45 -6.71 1.85
N PRO A 308 -6.01 -7.92 1.64
CA PRO A 308 -6.24 -8.86 2.72
C PRO A 308 -4.92 -9.28 3.38
N SER A 309 -4.97 -9.60 4.67
CA SER A 309 -3.89 -10.22 5.43
C SER A 309 -4.48 -11.16 6.45
N TRP A 310 -3.91 -12.36 6.55
CA TRP A 310 -4.35 -13.34 7.54
C TRP A 310 -3.83 -13.00 8.93
N SER A 311 -4.59 -13.36 9.96
CA SER A 311 -4.06 -13.50 11.31
C SER A 311 -3.05 -14.65 11.37
N LYS A 312 -2.11 -14.58 12.31
CA LYS A 312 -1.07 -15.60 12.52
C LYS A 312 -1.62 -17.03 12.67
N ASP A 313 -2.77 -17.16 13.32
CA ASP A 313 -3.44 -18.44 13.55
C ASP A 313 -4.36 -18.89 12.39
N GLY A 314 -4.53 -18.04 11.37
CA GLY A 314 -5.34 -18.31 10.19
C GLY A 314 -6.84 -18.28 10.45
N ARG A 315 -7.30 -17.78 11.59
CA ARG A 315 -8.73 -17.74 11.95
C ARG A 315 -9.43 -16.49 11.42
N GLN A 316 -8.69 -15.42 11.18
CA GLN A 316 -9.20 -14.12 10.78
C GLN A 316 -8.46 -13.57 9.56
N ILE A 317 -9.13 -12.67 8.85
CA ILE A 317 -8.58 -11.90 7.74
C ILE A 317 -8.81 -10.42 8.05
N TYR A 318 -7.72 -9.65 8.10
CA TYR A 318 -7.71 -8.19 8.14
C TYR A 318 -7.71 -7.65 6.72
N PHE A 319 -8.40 -6.55 6.47
CA PHE A 319 -8.46 -5.95 5.15
C PHE A 319 -8.80 -4.46 5.23
N MET A 320 -8.48 -3.74 4.16
CA MET A 320 -8.90 -2.36 3.98
C MET A 320 -10.30 -2.35 3.41
N SER A 321 -11.20 -1.49 3.91
CA SER A 321 -12.52 -1.32 3.33
C SER A 321 -13.02 0.10 3.38
N PHE A 322 -13.70 0.50 2.31
CA PHE A 322 -14.52 1.70 2.25
C PHE A 322 -15.98 1.27 2.16
N ARG A 323 -16.84 1.85 2.99
CA ARG A 323 -18.28 1.57 3.06
C ARG A 323 -19.04 2.86 3.29
N PRO A 324 -20.35 2.93 3.02
CA PRO A 324 -21.16 4.08 3.46
C PRO A 324 -20.99 4.39 4.96
N SER A 325 -20.80 3.36 5.79
CA SER A 325 -20.61 3.47 7.23
C SER A 325 -19.24 4.03 7.65
N THR A 326 -18.25 4.11 6.76
CA THR A 326 -16.93 4.67 7.09
C THR A 326 -16.88 6.19 6.96
N GLY A 327 -17.96 6.83 6.51
CA GLY A 327 -18.04 8.30 6.47
C GLY A 327 -17.15 8.95 5.40
N GLY A 328 -16.63 8.17 4.44
CA GLY A 328 -15.76 8.67 3.39
C GLY A 328 -14.30 8.23 3.50
N ASP A 329 -13.92 7.56 4.58
CA ASP A 329 -12.55 7.08 4.78
C ASP A 329 -12.39 5.59 4.44
N VAL A 330 -11.17 5.19 4.05
CA VAL A 330 -10.78 3.78 3.97
C VAL A 330 -10.29 3.35 5.34
N GLU A 331 -10.87 2.29 5.88
CA GLU A 331 -10.64 1.85 7.25
C GLU A 331 -10.25 0.38 7.30
N LEU A 332 -9.71 -0.05 8.44
CA LEU A 332 -9.37 -1.44 8.66
C LEU A 332 -10.57 -2.20 9.18
N PHE A 333 -10.79 -3.38 8.62
CA PHE A 333 -11.80 -4.32 9.02
C PHE A 333 -11.15 -5.68 9.29
N VAL A 334 -11.87 -6.50 10.05
CA VAL A 334 -11.55 -7.91 10.23
C VAL A 334 -12.80 -8.74 10.07
N MET A 335 -12.61 -9.96 9.59
CA MET A 335 -13.63 -10.99 9.49
C MET A 335 -13.04 -12.34 9.88
N ASN A 336 -13.90 -13.31 10.18
CA ASN A 336 -13.48 -14.71 10.24
C ASN A 336 -13.01 -15.17 8.86
N ALA A 337 -12.15 -16.19 8.82
CA ALA A 337 -11.60 -16.74 7.58
C ALA A 337 -12.66 -17.25 6.58
N ASP A 338 -13.89 -17.51 7.04
CA ASP A 338 -15.04 -17.90 6.22
C ASP A 338 -15.87 -16.70 5.70
N GLY A 339 -15.45 -15.46 6.00
CA GLY A 339 -16.15 -14.23 5.62
C GLY A 339 -17.21 -13.75 6.62
N SER A 340 -17.46 -14.48 7.70
CA SER A 340 -18.43 -14.09 8.73
C SER A 340 -17.86 -13.06 9.73
N ASP A 341 -18.73 -12.47 10.54
CA ASP A 341 -18.37 -11.55 11.65
C ASP A 341 -17.49 -10.37 11.23
N VAL A 342 -17.90 -9.69 10.16
CA VAL A 342 -17.18 -8.53 9.66
C VAL A 342 -17.34 -7.34 10.62
N ARG A 343 -16.22 -6.83 11.14
CA ARG A 343 -16.20 -5.67 12.06
C ARG A 343 -15.12 -4.66 11.69
N ARG A 344 -15.42 -3.38 11.90
CA ARG A 344 -14.49 -2.25 11.74
C ARG A 344 -13.52 -2.22 12.94
N LEU A 345 -12.25 -1.89 12.69
CA LEU A 345 -11.18 -1.80 13.69
C LEU A 345 -10.71 -0.36 13.92
N THR A 346 -10.80 0.49 12.91
CA THR A 346 -10.32 1.88 12.95
C THR A 346 -11.44 2.84 12.56
N GLU A 347 -11.47 4.02 13.19
CA GLU A 347 -12.50 5.04 12.97
C GLU A 347 -11.91 6.45 12.87
N ALA A 348 -10.58 6.54 12.73
CA ALA A 348 -9.91 7.83 12.69
C ALA A 348 -10.10 8.46 11.31
N VAL A 349 -10.23 9.78 11.27
CA VAL A 349 -10.31 10.53 10.01
C VAL A 349 -9.04 10.28 9.20
N GLY A 350 -9.17 10.06 7.89
CA GLY A 350 -8.06 9.77 6.99
C GLY A 350 -7.94 8.29 6.65
N GLU A 351 -7.18 7.98 5.60
CA GLU A 351 -7.04 6.60 5.11
C GLU A 351 -6.15 5.75 6.01
N ASP A 352 -6.68 4.60 6.42
CA ASP A 352 -5.96 3.53 7.08
C ASP A 352 -5.78 2.33 6.13
N GLY A 353 -4.58 1.75 6.12
CA GLY A 353 -4.26 0.75 5.12
C GLY A 353 -3.11 -0.21 5.38
N GLY A 354 -3.03 -1.22 4.51
CA GLY A 354 -1.98 -2.25 4.52
C GLY A 354 -1.84 -2.99 5.86
N PRO A 355 -2.93 -3.52 6.46
CA PRO A 355 -2.84 -4.23 7.72
C PRO A 355 -2.02 -5.50 7.55
N ARG A 356 -1.11 -5.78 8.49
CA ARG A 356 -0.34 -7.04 8.55
C ARG A 356 -0.24 -7.57 9.97
N SER A 357 -0.29 -8.89 10.10
CA SER A 357 -0.11 -9.64 11.34
C SER A 357 0.70 -10.90 11.05
N ARG A 358 1.65 -11.29 11.93
CA ARG A 358 2.52 -12.46 11.73
C ARG A 358 2.90 -13.20 13.00
#